data_AF-A0A0N5D8P1-F1
#
_entry.id   AF-A0A0N5D8P1-F1
#
_cell.length_a   1.000
_cell.length_b   1.000
_cell.length_c   1.000
_cell.angle_alpha   90.00
_cell.angle_beta   90.00
_cell.angle_gamma   90.00
#
_symmetry.space_group_name_H-M   'P 1'
#
loop_
_entity.id
_entity.type
_entity.pdbx_description
1 polymer ?
#
loop_
_entity_poly.entity_id
_entity_poly.type
_entity_poly.pdbx_seq_one_letter_code
_entity_poly.pdbx_strand_id
1 'polypeptide(L)'
;MEQPLQGTTDMTSSNTQSSRTSSASPCSSRKRVSKVHKKNERGETALHVAARRGEHRLCKKLIHEGAVVNARDYAGWTALHEACYHGHFKVARILLSYEADVNASSNCDDTPLHDAVTSGNEKLVWLLLRMGAVRDRVDNEGKRPIDICHPEHVGIKNLLSATTIPEFFPVEKSPSSSPSASSHSVAKS
;
A
#
# COMPACT_ATOMS: atom_id res chain seq x y z
N MET A 1 -4.75 -20.08 79.44
CA MET A 1 -5.36 -19.72 78.14
C MET A 1 -5.07 -20.91 77.25
N GLU A 2 -6.05 -21.80 77.21
CA GLU A 2 -5.96 -23.19 76.76
C GLU A 2 -6.86 -23.36 75.53
N GLN A 3 -6.37 -24.15 74.58
CA GLN A 3 -7.08 -25.00 73.61
C GLN A 3 -7.26 -24.52 72.14
N PRO A 4 -6.75 -25.32 71.18
CA PRO A 4 -7.15 -25.36 69.77
C PRO A 4 -8.27 -26.40 69.55
N LEU A 5 -9.17 -26.20 68.58
CA LEU A 5 -10.10 -27.26 68.13
C LEU A 5 -10.35 -27.20 66.62
N GLN A 6 -9.94 -28.28 65.94
CA GLN A 6 -10.47 -28.70 64.64
C GLN A 6 -11.98 -28.94 64.71
N GLY A 7 -12.67 -28.58 63.63
CA GLY A 7 -13.93 -29.19 63.21
C GLY A 7 -14.11 -28.99 61.71
N THR A 8 -14.80 -29.79 60.91
CA THR A 8 -15.30 -31.18 60.93
C THR A 8 -16.04 -31.34 59.60
N THR A 9 -15.99 -32.55 59.04
CA THR A 9 -17.00 -33.19 58.17
C THR A 9 -17.34 -32.61 56.77
N ASP A 10 -16.88 -33.37 55.77
CA ASP A 10 -17.62 -33.96 54.63
C ASP A 10 -18.98 -33.37 54.21
N MET A 11 -19.17 -33.19 52.89
CA MET A 11 -20.28 -33.81 52.16
C MET A 11 -19.95 -33.97 50.68
N THR A 12 -20.03 -35.21 50.20
CA THR A 12 -20.19 -35.57 48.80
C THR A 12 -21.58 -35.16 48.30
N SER A 13 -21.65 -34.57 47.11
CA SER A 13 -22.88 -34.50 46.32
C SER A 13 -22.51 -34.41 44.85
N SER A 14 -22.56 -35.56 44.19
CA SER A 14 -22.96 -35.70 42.80
C SER A 14 -24.17 -34.80 42.50
N ASN A 15 -24.22 -34.12 41.35
CA ASN A 15 -25.15 -34.49 40.27
C ASN A 15 -25.07 -33.53 39.07
N THR A 16 -25.34 -34.13 37.91
CA THR A 16 -26.01 -33.59 36.73
C THR A 16 -25.24 -32.69 35.75
N GLN A 17 -25.04 -33.30 34.58
CA GLN A 17 -24.78 -32.69 33.28
C GLN A 17 -25.54 -31.36 33.08
N SER A 18 -24.81 -30.32 32.71
CA SER A 18 -25.38 -29.21 31.93
C SER A 18 -24.57 -29.04 30.67
N SER A 19 -25.03 -29.74 29.64
CA SER A 19 -24.82 -29.42 28.25
C SER A 19 -25.15 -27.95 27.97
N ARG A 20 -24.12 -27.11 27.82
CA ARG A 20 -24.22 -25.91 26.98
C ARG A 20 -22.95 -25.77 26.16
N THR A 21 -23.04 -26.34 24.98
CA THR A 21 -22.45 -25.83 23.74
C THR A 21 -22.10 -24.35 23.85
N SER A 22 -20.83 -24.05 24.04
CA SER A 22 -20.26 -22.79 23.58
C SER A 22 -19.26 -23.16 22.50
N SER A 23 -19.82 -23.55 21.36
CA SER A 23 -19.18 -23.43 20.06
C SER A 23 -18.88 -21.95 19.81
N ALA A 24 -17.94 -21.39 20.56
CA ALA A 24 -17.26 -20.18 20.13
C ALA A 24 -16.22 -20.65 19.12
N SER A 25 -16.65 -20.76 17.86
CA SER A 25 -15.76 -20.81 16.71
C SER A 25 -14.59 -19.85 16.98
N PRO A 26 -13.32 -20.25 16.83
CA PRO A 26 -12.26 -19.27 16.81
C PRO A 26 -12.51 -18.41 15.59
N CYS A 27 -13.13 -17.24 15.80
CA CYS A 27 -13.25 -16.19 14.80
C CYS A 27 -11.82 -15.71 14.52
N SER A 28 -11.11 -16.51 13.71
CA SER A 28 -9.71 -16.33 13.33
C SER A 28 -9.53 -15.10 12.43
N SER A 29 -10.60 -14.36 12.17
CA SER A 29 -10.64 -13.16 11.35
C SER A 29 -9.92 -11.96 11.99
N ARG A 30 -9.64 -11.97 13.31
CA ARG A 30 -9.04 -10.81 14.00
C ARG A 30 -7.50 -10.79 14.02
N LYS A 31 -6.82 -11.83 13.53
CA LYS A 31 -5.33 -11.90 13.54
C LYS A 31 -4.67 -11.26 12.32
N ARG A 32 -5.44 -10.89 11.27
CA ARG A 32 -4.90 -10.30 10.03
C ARG A 32 -4.57 -8.81 10.20
N VAL A 33 -5.46 -8.07 10.84
CA VAL A 33 -5.38 -6.60 10.96
C VAL A 33 -4.14 -6.15 11.75
N SER A 34 -3.73 -6.91 12.75
CA SER A 34 -2.59 -6.55 13.62
C SER A 34 -1.22 -6.72 12.98
N LYS A 35 -1.08 -7.46 11.88
CA LYS A 35 0.22 -7.60 11.18
C LYS A 35 0.47 -6.50 10.15
N VAL A 36 -0.59 -5.95 9.54
CA VAL A 36 -0.49 -4.98 8.44
C VAL A 36 0.15 -3.66 8.90
N HIS A 37 -0.11 -3.27 10.15
CA HIS A 37 0.43 -2.04 10.75
C HIS A 37 1.77 -2.23 11.47
N LYS A 38 2.29 -3.47 11.56
CA LYS A 38 3.55 -3.71 12.24
C LYS A 38 4.68 -3.06 11.44
N LYS A 39 5.41 -2.16 12.11
CA LYS A 39 6.63 -1.55 11.57
C LYS A 39 7.84 -2.42 11.89
N ASN A 40 8.79 -2.48 10.96
CA ASN A 40 10.10 -3.10 11.18
C ASN A 40 11.01 -2.16 11.99
N GLU A 41 12.24 -2.60 12.26
CA GLU A 41 13.28 -1.79 12.94
C GLU A 41 13.63 -0.49 12.20
N ARG A 42 13.30 -0.39 10.90
CA ARG A 42 13.46 0.83 10.08
C ARG A 42 12.21 1.70 10.01
N GLY A 43 11.13 1.32 10.70
CA GLY A 43 9.84 2.00 10.58
C GLY A 43 9.02 1.59 9.35
N GLU A 44 9.57 0.75 8.47
CA GLU A 44 8.90 0.25 7.26
C GLU A 44 7.68 -0.61 7.61
N THR A 45 6.56 -0.37 6.93
CA THR A 45 5.37 -1.24 6.97
C THR A 45 5.46 -2.33 5.89
N ALA A 46 4.57 -3.33 5.95
CA ALA A 46 4.46 -4.33 4.90
C ALA A 46 4.24 -3.72 3.50
N LEU A 47 3.58 -2.56 3.42
CA LEU A 47 3.32 -1.87 2.16
C LEU A 47 4.60 -1.28 1.54
N HIS A 48 5.54 -0.77 2.35
CA HIS A 48 6.85 -0.29 1.87
C HIS A 48 7.63 -1.43 1.23
N VAL A 49 7.73 -2.57 1.91
CA VAL A 49 8.44 -3.75 1.41
C VAL A 49 7.81 -4.29 0.11
N ALA A 50 6.48 -4.27 0.02
CA ALA A 50 5.77 -4.67 -1.19
C ALA A 50 6.01 -3.69 -2.35
N ALA A 51 6.05 -2.37 -2.06
CA ALA A 51 6.31 -1.34 -3.05
C ALA A 51 7.74 -1.42 -3.61
N ARG A 52 8.74 -1.58 -2.73
CA ARG A 52 10.14 -1.80 -3.10
C ARG A 52 10.33 -2.99 -4.05
N ARG A 53 9.59 -4.07 -3.80
CA ARG A 53 9.65 -5.30 -4.63
C ARG A 53 8.85 -5.20 -5.93
N GLY A 54 8.03 -4.17 -6.13
CA GLY A 54 7.17 -4.06 -7.32
C GLY A 54 5.93 -4.98 -7.28
N GLU A 55 5.60 -5.53 -6.12
CA GLU A 55 4.56 -6.55 -5.95
C GLU A 55 3.15 -5.95 -5.89
N HIS A 56 2.69 -5.43 -7.03
CA HIS A 56 1.40 -4.76 -7.19
C HIS A 56 0.19 -5.55 -6.64
N ARG A 57 0.20 -6.89 -6.74
CA ARG A 57 -0.85 -7.75 -6.18
C ARG A 57 -0.84 -7.75 -4.65
N LEU A 58 0.33 -7.77 -4.03
CA LEU A 58 0.47 -7.67 -2.58
C LEU A 58 0.09 -6.27 -2.10
N CYS A 59 0.50 -5.21 -2.80
CA CYS A 59 0.10 -3.84 -2.47
C CYS A 59 -1.43 -3.70 -2.41
N LYS A 60 -2.15 -4.19 -3.44
CA LYS A 60 -3.64 -4.18 -3.43
C LYS A 60 -4.22 -4.94 -2.25
N LYS A 61 -3.70 -6.14 -1.96
CA LYS A 61 -4.18 -6.94 -0.83
C LYS A 61 -3.97 -6.21 0.50
N LEU A 62 -2.78 -5.64 0.72
CA LEU A 62 -2.45 -4.92 1.95
C LEU A 62 -3.34 -3.69 2.15
N ILE A 63 -3.58 -2.92 1.08
CA ILE A 63 -4.49 -1.76 1.15
C ILE A 63 -5.92 -2.20 1.48
N HIS A 64 -6.39 -3.29 0.86
CA HIS A 64 -7.71 -3.86 1.16
C HIS A 64 -7.81 -4.43 2.59
N GLU A 65 -6.70 -4.87 3.17
CA GLU A 65 -6.60 -5.27 4.58
C GLU A 65 -6.53 -4.08 5.56
N GLY A 66 -6.56 -2.84 5.05
CA GLY A 66 -6.52 -1.63 5.87
C GLY A 66 -5.12 -1.05 6.09
N ALA A 67 -4.13 -1.39 5.25
CA ALA A 67 -2.81 -0.76 5.32
C ALA A 67 -2.91 0.77 5.13
N VAL A 68 -2.16 1.51 5.93
CA VAL A 68 -2.06 2.97 5.78
C VAL A 68 -1.19 3.27 4.56
N VAL A 69 -1.81 3.81 3.50
CA VAL A 69 -1.15 4.11 2.21
C VAL A 69 -0.04 5.15 2.38
N ASN A 70 -0.32 6.20 3.17
CA ASN A 70 0.60 7.29 3.47
C ASN A 70 1.43 7.04 4.74
N ALA A 71 1.65 5.77 5.09
CA ALA A 71 2.54 5.42 6.19
C ALA A 71 3.94 5.95 5.88
N ARG A 72 4.56 6.60 6.87
CA ARG A 72 5.95 7.03 6.82
C ARG A 72 6.83 6.08 7.64
N ASP A 73 7.99 5.76 7.09
CA ASP A 73 9.08 5.09 7.81
C ASP A 73 9.89 6.09 8.65
N TYR A 74 11.04 5.67 9.21
CA TYR A 74 11.90 6.58 9.99
C TYR A 74 12.68 7.58 9.14
N ALA A 75 12.85 7.32 7.85
CA ALA A 75 13.44 8.24 6.89
C ALA A 75 12.40 9.24 6.33
N GLY A 76 11.13 9.12 6.72
CA GLY A 76 10.04 9.93 6.18
C GLY A 76 9.54 9.45 4.82
N TRP A 77 10.06 8.32 4.32
CA TRP A 77 9.67 7.72 3.06
C TRP A 77 8.28 7.11 3.16
N THR A 78 7.53 7.23 2.08
CA THR A 78 6.23 6.56 1.92
C THR A 78 6.37 5.39 0.95
N ALA A 79 5.35 4.52 0.91
CA ALA A 79 5.30 3.46 -0.10
C ALA A 79 5.37 4.00 -1.55
N LEU A 80 4.97 5.25 -1.78
CA LEU A 80 5.07 5.89 -3.10
C LEU A 80 6.53 6.25 -3.44
N HIS A 81 7.33 6.75 -2.49
CA HIS A 81 8.77 7.00 -2.68
C HIS A 81 9.50 5.72 -3.10
N GLU A 82 9.29 4.62 -2.36
CA GLU A 82 9.85 3.30 -2.69
C GLU A 82 9.45 2.81 -4.10
N ALA A 83 8.18 3.01 -4.47
CA ALA A 83 7.71 2.65 -5.81
C ALA A 83 8.36 3.53 -6.90
N CYS A 84 8.57 4.82 -6.61
CA CYS A 84 9.14 5.76 -7.56
C CYS A 84 10.64 5.55 -7.76
N TYR A 85 11.38 5.39 -6.67
CA TYR A 85 12.82 5.18 -6.67
C TYR A 85 13.20 3.92 -7.46
N HIS A 86 12.43 2.85 -7.31
CA HIS A 86 12.63 1.60 -8.05
C HIS A 86 11.95 1.55 -9.42
N GLY A 87 11.20 2.59 -9.83
CA GLY A 87 10.58 2.65 -11.15
C GLY A 87 9.34 1.79 -11.35
N HIS A 88 8.67 1.38 -10.27
CA HIS A 88 7.53 0.46 -10.31
C HIS A 88 6.22 1.17 -10.68
N PHE A 89 6.06 1.54 -11.96
CA PHE A 89 4.87 2.25 -12.47
C PHE A 89 3.53 1.64 -12.06
N LYS A 90 3.40 0.31 -12.11
CA LYS A 90 2.14 -0.38 -11.75
C LYS A 90 1.79 -0.20 -10.28
N VAL A 91 2.79 -0.21 -9.39
CA VAL A 91 2.60 0.00 -7.95
C VAL A 91 2.24 1.45 -7.69
N ALA A 92 2.99 2.40 -8.24
CA ALA A 92 2.71 3.83 -8.10
C ALA A 92 1.28 4.16 -8.54
N ARG A 93 0.83 3.63 -9.68
CA ARG A 93 -0.54 3.83 -10.17
C ARG A 93 -1.61 3.29 -9.21
N ILE A 94 -1.34 2.16 -8.55
CA ILE A 94 -2.27 1.60 -7.55
C ILE A 94 -2.30 2.50 -6.33
N LEU A 95 -1.14 2.90 -5.79
CA LEU A 95 -1.05 3.78 -4.62
C LEU A 95 -1.79 5.10 -4.88
N LEU A 96 -1.59 5.72 -6.04
CA LEU A 96 -2.29 6.94 -6.45
C LEU A 96 -3.80 6.75 -6.62
N SER A 97 -4.25 5.55 -7.04
CA SER A 97 -5.69 5.23 -7.10
C SER A 97 -6.34 5.14 -5.72
N TYR A 98 -5.54 4.94 -4.67
CA TYR A 98 -5.96 4.91 -3.27
C TYR A 98 -5.57 6.20 -2.53
N GLU A 99 -5.54 7.34 -3.25
CA GLU A 99 -5.30 8.67 -2.67
C GLU A 99 -3.97 8.77 -1.90
N ALA A 100 -2.92 8.11 -2.41
CA ALA A 100 -1.57 8.33 -1.92
C ALA A 100 -1.17 9.80 -2.11
N ASP A 101 -0.50 10.37 -1.11
CA ASP A 101 0.01 11.73 -1.15
C ASP A 101 1.16 11.84 -2.15
N VAL A 102 0.87 12.50 -3.28
CA VAL A 102 1.79 12.73 -4.40
C VAL A 102 2.90 13.72 -4.02
N ASN A 103 2.63 14.60 -3.06
CA ASN A 103 3.52 15.67 -2.62
C ASN A 103 4.13 15.38 -1.24
N ALA A 104 4.05 14.13 -0.79
CA ALA A 104 4.67 13.71 0.45
C ALA A 104 6.15 14.08 0.43
N SER A 105 6.64 14.76 1.46
CA SER A 105 8.08 14.89 1.66
C SER A 105 8.64 13.80 2.56
N SER A 106 9.85 13.39 2.20
CA SER A 106 10.81 12.65 3.02
C SER A 106 11.54 13.59 4.00
N ASN A 107 12.39 13.04 4.87
CA ASN A 107 13.25 13.81 5.78
C ASN A 107 14.33 14.64 5.06
N CYS A 108 14.65 14.28 3.81
CA CYS A 108 15.54 15.04 2.91
C CYS A 108 14.77 16.02 2.02
N ASP A 109 13.49 16.31 2.33
CA ASP A 109 12.60 17.11 1.48
C ASP A 109 12.41 16.57 0.05
N ASP A 110 12.90 15.35 -0.21
CA ASP A 110 12.63 14.63 -1.43
C ASP A 110 11.13 14.40 -1.60
N THR A 111 10.72 14.50 -2.85
CA THR A 111 9.34 14.25 -3.28
C THR A 111 9.33 12.99 -4.13
N PRO A 112 8.18 12.32 -4.29
CA PRO A 112 8.06 11.19 -5.21
C PRO A 112 8.48 11.53 -6.64
N LEU A 113 8.42 12.82 -7.01
CA LEU A 113 8.88 13.31 -8.30
C LEU A 113 10.41 13.30 -8.41
N HIS A 114 11.15 13.69 -7.36
CA HIS A 114 12.61 13.58 -7.31
C HIS A 114 13.04 12.12 -7.54
N ASP A 115 12.44 11.18 -6.80
CA ASP A 115 12.72 9.74 -6.95
C ASP A 115 12.40 9.21 -8.35
N ALA A 116 11.25 9.63 -8.91
CA ALA A 116 10.83 9.20 -10.23
C ALA A 116 11.80 9.66 -11.33
N VAL A 117 12.35 10.86 -11.20
CA VAL A 117 13.35 11.41 -12.12
C VAL A 117 14.67 10.64 -12.01
N THR A 118 15.13 10.36 -10.79
CA THR A 118 16.32 9.55 -10.54
C THR A 118 16.20 8.14 -11.11
N SER A 119 14.99 7.57 -11.10
CA SER A 119 14.73 6.25 -11.69
C SER A 119 14.75 6.24 -13.23
N GLY A 120 14.71 7.40 -13.90
CA GLY A 120 14.69 7.49 -15.36
C GLY A 120 13.37 7.07 -16.03
N ASN A 121 12.28 6.94 -15.27
CA ASN A 121 10.99 6.46 -15.79
C ASN A 121 10.05 7.58 -16.21
N GLU A 122 10.08 7.94 -17.50
CA GLU A 122 9.21 8.98 -18.08
C GLU A 122 7.71 8.78 -17.80
N LYS A 123 7.21 7.54 -17.90
CA LYS A 123 5.80 7.22 -17.64
C LYS A 123 5.38 7.48 -16.20
N LEU A 124 6.31 7.28 -15.27
CA LEU A 124 6.07 7.49 -13.84
C LEU A 124 6.04 8.99 -13.53
N VAL A 125 7.01 9.74 -14.06
CA VAL A 125 7.06 11.21 -13.97
C VAL A 125 5.78 11.82 -14.53
N TRP A 126 5.36 11.38 -15.72
CA TRP A 126 4.11 11.85 -16.34
C TRP A 126 2.88 11.57 -15.47
N LEU A 127 2.80 10.38 -14.87
CA LEU A 127 1.70 10.02 -13.98
C LEU A 127 1.64 10.91 -12.73
N LEU A 128 2.79 11.20 -12.12
CA LEU A 128 2.86 12.08 -10.95
C LEU A 128 2.44 13.52 -11.30
N LEU A 129 2.92 14.06 -12.42
CA LEU A 129 2.53 15.38 -12.91
C LEU A 129 1.01 15.46 -13.18
N ARG A 130 0.43 14.40 -13.77
CA ARG A 130 -1.01 14.30 -14.00
C ARG A 130 -1.83 14.30 -12.70
N MET A 131 -1.29 13.73 -11.63
CA MET A 131 -1.93 13.71 -10.31
C MET A 131 -1.70 15.00 -9.49
N GLY A 132 -1.04 16.02 -10.07
CA GLY A 132 -0.81 17.30 -9.38
C GLY A 132 0.47 17.33 -8.53
N ALA A 133 1.50 16.56 -8.89
CA ALA A 133 2.81 16.69 -8.27
C ALA A 133 3.40 18.09 -8.49
N VAL A 134 3.93 18.68 -7.42
CA VAL A 134 4.64 19.97 -7.48
C VAL A 134 5.99 19.76 -8.17
N ARG A 135 6.16 20.38 -9.33
CA ARG A 135 7.38 20.26 -10.14
C ARG A 135 8.57 21.05 -9.61
N ASP A 136 8.31 22.16 -8.91
CA ASP A 136 9.34 23.13 -8.58
C ASP A 136 9.82 23.02 -7.13
N ARG A 137 9.39 21.97 -6.42
CA ARG A 137 9.81 21.74 -5.05
C ARG A 137 11.29 21.40 -5.02
N VAL A 138 12.02 22.02 -4.10
CA VAL A 138 13.44 21.73 -3.88
C VAL A 138 13.62 20.68 -2.81
N ASP A 139 14.66 19.87 -2.95
CA ASP A 139 15.17 18.98 -1.91
C ASP A 139 15.98 19.74 -0.85
N ASN A 140 16.53 19.01 0.13
CA ASN A 140 17.44 19.53 1.15
C ASN A 140 18.75 20.11 0.59
N GLU A 141 19.18 19.71 -0.62
CA GLU A 141 20.33 20.29 -1.31
C GLU A 141 19.98 21.55 -2.13
N GLY A 142 18.70 21.95 -2.14
CA GLY A 142 18.21 23.10 -2.90
C GLY A 142 18.09 22.84 -4.39
N LYS A 143 18.10 21.58 -4.83
CA LYS A 143 17.96 21.18 -6.22
C LYS A 143 16.51 20.90 -6.55
N ARG A 144 16.11 21.28 -7.76
CA ARG A 144 14.79 20.94 -8.30
C ARG A 144 14.85 19.57 -8.99
N PRO A 145 13.71 18.90 -9.25
CA PRO A 145 13.69 17.63 -9.97
C PRO A 145 14.37 17.69 -11.33
N ILE A 146 14.30 18.84 -12.01
CA ILE A 146 14.99 19.04 -13.29
C ILE A 146 16.52 19.06 -13.17
N ASP A 147 17.06 19.46 -12.02
CA ASP A 147 18.50 19.57 -11.77
C ASP A 147 19.12 18.23 -11.37
N ILE A 148 18.31 17.32 -10.82
CA ILE A 148 18.71 15.94 -10.47
C ILE A 148 18.71 15.03 -11.71
N CYS A 149 17.95 15.40 -12.75
CA CYS A 149 17.84 14.61 -13.98
C CYS A 149 19.19 14.39 -14.67
N HIS A 150 19.58 13.12 -14.87
CA HIS A 150 20.74 12.77 -15.67
C HIS A 150 20.57 13.30 -17.11
N PRO A 151 21.62 13.82 -17.77
CA PRO A 151 21.52 14.40 -19.11
C PRO A 151 21.02 13.43 -20.18
N GLU A 152 21.12 12.12 -19.94
CA GLU A 152 20.63 11.08 -20.85
C GLU A 152 19.10 11.01 -20.92
N HIS A 153 18.38 11.41 -19.87
CA HIS A 153 16.93 11.36 -19.81
C HIS A 153 16.29 12.61 -20.41
N VAL A 154 16.53 12.84 -21.70
CA VAL A 154 16.04 14.02 -22.44
C VAL A 154 14.52 14.13 -22.39
N GLY A 155 13.79 13.01 -22.44
CA GLY A 155 12.33 13.02 -22.35
C GLY A 155 11.81 13.53 -21.01
N ILE A 156 12.39 13.10 -19.89
CA ILE A 156 12.05 13.60 -18.54
C ILE A 156 12.35 15.09 -18.44
N LYS A 157 13.54 15.50 -18.90
CA LYS A 157 13.93 16.91 -18.89
C LYS A 157 12.96 17.78 -19.70
N ASN A 158 12.53 17.29 -20.87
CA ASN A 158 11.52 17.96 -21.68
C ASN A 158 10.16 18.04 -20.96
N LEU A 159 9.70 16.95 -20.33
CA LEU A 159 8.45 16.92 -19.54
C LEU A 159 8.47 17.93 -18.39
N LEU A 160 9.60 18.04 -17.68
CA LEU A 160 9.75 18.99 -16.58
C LEU A 160 9.91 20.43 -17.09
N SER A 161 10.61 20.63 -18.21
CA SER A 161 10.71 21.98 -18.81
C SER A 161 9.39 22.46 -19.42
N ALA A 162 8.54 21.55 -19.89
CA ALA A 162 7.30 21.88 -20.57
C ALA A 162 6.31 22.52 -19.59
N THR A 163 6.02 23.81 -19.74
CA THR A 163 5.13 24.56 -18.85
C THR A 163 3.71 23.98 -18.80
N THR A 164 3.31 23.24 -19.83
CA THR A 164 2.00 22.60 -19.97
C THR A 164 2.15 21.09 -19.83
N ILE A 165 1.32 20.46 -18.97
CA ILE A 165 1.20 19.00 -18.89
C ILE A 165 0.87 18.50 -20.31
N PRO A 166 1.75 17.73 -20.97
CA PRO A 166 1.39 17.20 -22.26
C PRO A 166 0.27 16.18 -22.06
N GLU A 167 -0.92 16.52 -22.52
CA GLU A 167 -2.06 15.62 -22.72
C GLU A 167 -1.64 14.55 -23.75
N PHE A 168 -0.92 13.50 -23.34
CA PHE A 168 -0.65 12.38 -24.24
C PHE A 168 -0.48 11.02 -23.53
N PHE A 169 -1.61 10.34 -23.30
CA PHE A 169 -2.07 9.23 -24.15
C PHE A 169 -3.49 8.85 -23.73
N PRO A 170 -4.39 8.50 -24.67
CA PRO A 170 -5.64 7.83 -24.36
C PRO A 170 -5.32 6.50 -23.68
N VAL A 171 -5.47 6.48 -22.35
CA VAL A 171 -5.85 5.26 -21.65
C VAL A 171 -7.24 4.95 -22.17
N GLU A 172 -7.40 3.79 -22.80
CA GLU A 172 -8.62 2.98 -22.91
C GLU A 172 -8.57 2.19 -24.22
N LYS A 173 -8.12 0.94 -24.12
CA LYS A 173 -8.91 -0.20 -24.61
C LYS A 173 -8.37 -1.44 -23.94
N SER A 174 -8.85 -1.66 -22.73
CA SER A 174 -8.86 -2.98 -22.11
C SER A 174 -9.84 -3.83 -22.92
N PRO A 175 -9.44 -4.89 -23.65
CA PRO A 175 -10.42 -5.83 -24.16
C PRO A 175 -10.82 -6.75 -22.99
N SER A 176 -11.69 -6.26 -22.10
CA SER A 176 -12.33 -7.06 -21.07
C SER A 176 -13.84 -7.07 -21.27
N SER A 177 -14.27 -7.39 -22.49
CA SER A 177 -15.60 -7.94 -22.75
C SER A 177 -15.42 -9.38 -23.19
N SER A 178 -15.35 -10.28 -22.20
CA SER A 178 -15.54 -11.71 -22.42
C SER A 178 -16.91 -11.89 -23.08
N PRO A 179 -17.04 -12.51 -24.28
CA PRO A 179 -18.33 -12.99 -24.69
C PRO A 179 -18.61 -14.25 -23.88
N SER A 180 -19.32 -14.10 -22.76
CA SER A 180 -20.09 -15.21 -22.20
C SER A 180 -21.24 -15.46 -23.16
N ALA A 181 -20.96 -16.23 -24.23
CA ALA A 181 -21.99 -16.80 -25.09
C ALA A 181 -22.64 -17.96 -24.35
N SER A 182 -23.58 -17.63 -23.46
CA SER A 182 -24.62 -18.53 -22.98
C SER A 182 -25.89 -18.22 -23.76
N SER A 183 -26.19 -19.04 -24.76
CA SER A 183 -27.50 -19.12 -25.41
C SER A 183 -27.55 -20.47 -26.11
N HIS A 184 -28.04 -21.50 -25.42
CA HIS A 184 -29.43 -21.97 -25.47
C HIS A 184 -29.76 -22.78 -26.73
N SER A 185 -29.86 -24.09 -26.49
CA SER A 185 -30.66 -25.11 -27.16
C SER A 185 -31.75 -24.60 -28.10
N VAL A 186 -31.75 -25.04 -29.36
CA VAL A 186 -32.97 -25.34 -30.10
C VAL A 186 -32.73 -26.59 -30.96
N ALA A 187 -33.38 -27.68 -30.56
CA ALA A 187 -33.60 -28.87 -31.36
C ALA A 187 -34.32 -28.53 -32.66
N LYS A 188 -33.92 -29.14 -33.78
CA LYS A 188 -34.83 -29.37 -34.90
C LYS A 188 -34.74 -30.82 -35.35
N SER A 189 -35.96 -31.34 -35.53
CA SER A 189 -36.43 -32.68 -35.85
C SER A 189 -35.84 -33.29 -37.10
#